data_AF-A0A8H5Y2J8-F1
#
_entry.id   AF-A0A8H5Y2J8-F1
#
_cell.length_a   1.000
_cell.length_b   1.000
_cell.length_c   1.000
_cell.angle_alpha   90.00
_cell.angle_beta   90.00
_cell.angle_gamma   90.00
#
_symmetry.space_group_name_H-M   'P 1'
#
loop_
_entity.id
_entity.type
_entity.pdbx_description
1 polymer ?
#
loop_
_entity_poly.entity_id
_entity_poly.type
_entity_poly.pdbx_seq_one_letter_code
_entity_poly.pdbx_strand_id
1 'polypeptide(L)'
;MGFWYSSAGAVNLVSPLINYGLGSIKGSIFGWRILSIFASVISLLWSLVVYALLPDLPVTAKRLTEDERALAILHLRKNNTGFEKTRLKPRQIWETLARYQLWSLCLLGMLCSTATSAANTFSSLVFKGLGFSVFHTLLLNIPLGAISIFTIVGSGWLGRTFPNVRHHIYTIAYLPVITGCVLLWQLPASQTAGRIVGIYLVSFFGSSHIQVIVFGT
;
A
#
# COMPACT_ATOMS: atom_id res chain seq x y z
N MET A 1 8.18 6.03 6.75
CA MET A 1 6.91 5.75 6.02
C MET A 1 7.12 5.01 4.70
N GLY A 2 7.88 5.55 3.73
CA GLY A 2 8.06 4.88 2.42
C GLY A 2 8.56 3.43 2.48
N PHE A 3 9.58 3.14 3.30
CA PHE A 3 10.11 1.77 3.49
C PHE A 3 9.11 0.81 4.15
N TRP A 4 8.28 1.33 5.07
CA TRP A 4 7.26 0.50 5.70
C TRP A 4 6.14 0.19 4.71
N TYR A 5 5.71 1.18 3.91
CA TYR A 5 4.67 1.00 2.91
C TYR A 5 5.13 0.13 1.72
N SER A 6 6.43 0.08 1.41
CA SER A 6 6.95 -0.86 0.39
C SER A 6 6.74 -2.34 0.75
N SER A 7 6.52 -2.66 2.03
CA SER A 7 6.17 -4.04 2.43
C SER A 7 4.89 -4.52 1.75
N ALA A 8 3.92 -3.64 1.50
CA ALA A 8 2.70 -3.98 0.75
C ALA A 8 3.02 -4.39 -0.70
N GLY A 9 3.99 -3.73 -1.34
CA GLY A 9 4.48 -4.11 -2.67
C GLY A 9 5.20 -5.46 -2.65
N ALA A 10 6.03 -5.71 -1.62
CA ALA A 10 6.72 -6.98 -1.44
C ALA A 10 5.76 -8.16 -1.26
N VAL A 11 4.66 -7.96 -0.52
CA VAL A 11 3.61 -8.98 -0.40
C VAL A 11 2.94 -9.25 -1.75
N ASN A 12 2.67 -8.23 -2.55
CA ASN A 12 2.11 -8.41 -3.90
C ASN A 12 3.07 -9.11 -4.87
N LEU A 13 4.39 -9.08 -4.61
CA LEU A 13 5.38 -9.83 -5.37
C LEU A 13 5.43 -11.32 -4.95
N VAL A 14 5.42 -11.59 -3.64
CA VAL A 14 5.65 -12.94 -3.08
C VAL A 14 4.37 -13.76 -2.98
N SER A 15 3.23 -13.12 -2.66
CA SER A 15 1.94 -13.80 -2.48
C SER A 15 1.47 -14.58 -3.72
N PRO A 16 1.55 -14.04 -4.96
CA PRO A 16 1.14 -14.79 -6.15
C PRO A 16 1.98 -16.05 -6.40
N LEU A 17 3.27 -16.05 -6.05
CA LEU A 17 4.16 -17.22 -6.18
C LEU A 17 3.76 -18.33 -5.22
N ILE A 18 3.49 -17.99 -3.96
CA ILE A 18 3.03 -18.96 -2.97
C ILE A 18 1.64 -19.49 -3.34
N ASN A 19 0.75 -18.60 -3.79
CA ASN A 19 -0.59 -18.99 -4.25
C ASN A 19 -0.53 -19.91 -5.48
N TYR A 20 0.42 -19.70 -6.39
CA TYR A 20 0.66 -20.58 -7.52
C TYR A 20 1.14 -21.97 -7.07
N GLY A 21 2.10 -22.03 -6.15
CA GLY A 21 2.63 -23.29 -5.61
C GLY A 21 1.58 -24.10 -4.87
N LEU A 22 0.83 -23.47 -3.98
CA LEU A 22 -0.23 -24.12 -3.19
C LEU A 22 -1.48 -24.43 -4.03
N GLY A 23 -1.80 -23.60 -5.03
CA GLY A 23 -2.93 -23.80 -5.93
C GLY A 23 -2.72 -24.93 -6.96
N SER A 24 -1.48 -25.34 -7.19
CA SER A 24 -1.13 -26.46 -8.09
C SER A 24 -1.26 -27.84 -7.43
N ILE A 25 -1.51 -27.89 -6.11
CA ILE A 25 -1.69 -29.13 -5.37
C ILE A 25 -3.08 -29.72 -5.69
N LYS A 26 -3.09 -30.78 -6.51
CA LYS A 26 -4.30 -31.57 -6.81
C LYS A 26 -4.52 -32.60 -5.70
N GLY A 27 -5.16 -32.19 -4.61
CA GLY A 27 -5.58 -33.08 -3.52
C GLY A 27 -7.11 -33.25 -3.43
N SER A 28 -7.59 -34.01 -2.44
CA SER A 28 -9.02 -34.14 -2.11
C SER A 28 -9.67 -32.84 -1.63
N ILE A 29 -8.88 -31.80 -1.35
CA ILE A 29 -9.31 -30.52 -0.82
C ILE A 29 -9.18 -29.47 -1.92
N PHE A 30 -10.21 -28.63 -2.11
CA PHE A 30 -10.16 -27.52 -3.06
C PHE A 30 -9.01 -26.56 -2.74
N GLY A 31 -8.20 -26.21 -3.74
CA GLY A 31 -7.00 -25.36 -3.58
C GLY A 31 -7.26 -24.04 -2.87
N TRP A 32 -8.41 -23.39 -3.10
CA TRP A 32 -8.75 -22.12 -2.42
C TRP A 32 -8.85 -22.24 -0.89
N ARG A 33 -9.25 -23.42 -0.36
CA ARG A 33 -9.30 -23.64 1.09
C ARG A 33 -7.90 -23.73 1.69
N ILE A 34 -6.99 -24.39 0.99
CA ILE A 34 -5.58 -24.52 1.39
C ILE A 34 -4.92 -23.15 1.45
N LEU A 35 -5.20 -22.28 0.47
CA LEU A 35 -4.70 -20.90 0.44
C LEU A 35 -5.15 -20.09 1.66
N SER A 36 -6.45 -20.12 1.98
CA SER A 36 -6.99 -19.36 3.11
C SER A 36 -6.48 -19.86 4.47
N ILE A 37 -6.33 -21.18 4.64
CA ILE A 37 -5.77 -21.76 5.87
C ILE A 37 -4.32 -21.32 6.03
N PHE A 38 -3.51 -21.44 4.97
CA PHE A 38 -2.11 -21.05 5.00
C PHE A 38 -1.90 -19.57 5.35
N ALA A 39 -2.66 -18.68 4.71
CA ALA A 39 -2.62 -17.24 5.00
C ALA A 39 -3.00 -16.92 6.46
N SER A 40 -3.98 -17.65 7.01
CA SER A 40 -4.43 -17.46 8.39
C SER A 40 -3.40 -17.94 9.42
N VAL A 41 -2.75 -19.09 9.17
CA VAL A 41 -1.70 -19.63 10.06
C VAL A 41 -0.50 -18.69 10.15
N ILE A 42 -0.02 -18.18 9.00
CA ILE A 42 1.08 -17.21 9.00
C ILE A 42 0.71 -15.94 9.77
N SER A 43 -0.52 -15.44 9.56
CA SER A 43 -1.00 -14.24 10.25
C SER A 43 -1.11 -14.46 11.77
N LEU A 44 -1.54 -15.65 12.21
CA LEU A 44 -1.59 -16.02 13.63
C LEU A 44 -0.19 -16.11 14.25
N LEU A 45 0.76 -16.73 13.56
CA LEU A 45 2.15 -16.80 14.03
C LEU A 45 2.76 -15.40 14.14
N TRP A 46 2.53 -14.54 13.14
CA TRP A 46 3.00 -13.16 13.18
C TRP A 46 2.35 -12.34 14.31
N SER A 47 1.05 -12.54 14.56
CA SER A 47 0.35 -11.92 15.70
C SER A 47 1.01 -12.28 17.04
N LEU A 48 1.40 -13.55 17.22
CA LEU A 48 2.07 -14.00 18.44
C LEU A 48 3.47 -13.37 18.60
N VAL A 49 4.19 -13.20 17.49
CA VAL A 49 5.47 -12.47 17.46
C VAL A 49 5.27 -11.00 17.83
N VAL A 50 4.27 -10.34 17.27
CA VAL A 50 3.94 -8.93 17.59
C VAL A 50 3.54 -8.81 19.05
N TYR A 51 2.73 -9.72 19.58
CA TYR A 51 2.36 -9.75 21.00
C TYR A 51 3.58 -9.90 21.92
N ALA A 52 4.59 -10.68 21.52
CA ALA A 52 5.81 -10.85 22.31
C ALA A 52 6.82 -9.69 22.16
N LEU A 53 6.84 -9.00 21.01
CA LEU A 53 7.85 -7.99 20.68
C LEU A 53 7.39 -6.54 20.85
N LEU A 54 6.10 -6.24 20.75
CA LEU A 54 5.58 -4.88 20.75
C LEU A 54 5.19 -4.42 22.17
N PRO A 55 5.93 -3.49 22.79
CA PRO A 55 5.52 -2.91 24.06
C PRO A 55 4.37 -1.90 23.87
N ASP A 56 3.36 -1.96 24.76
CA ASP A 56 2.12 -1.17 24.65
C ASP A 56 2.32 0.35 24.62
N LEU A 57 3.37 0.86 25.27
CA LEU A 57 3.77 2.26 25.17
C LEU A 57 5.30 2.40 25.27
N PRO A 58 5.91 3.39 24.60
CA PRO A 58 7.33 3.73 24.78
C PRO A 58 7.66 4.10 26.23
N VAL A 59 6.66 4.51 27.02
CA VAL A 59 6.75 4.85 28.44
C VAL A 59 6.79 3.59 29.33
N THR A 60 6.17 2.49 28.89
CA THR A 60 6.03 1.22 29.63
C THR A 60 6.96 0.13 29.09
N ALA A 61 7.75 0.42 28.06
CA ALA A 61 8.59 -0.55 27.39
C ALA A 61 9.71 -1.07 28.32
N LYS A 62 9.48 -2.24 28.92
CA LYS A 62 10.44 -2.94 29.81
C LYS A 62 11.83 -3.18 29.21
N ARG A 63 11.97 -3.07 27.88
CA ARG A 63 13.20 -3.35 27.12
C ARG A 63 14.00 -2.12 26.67
N LEU A 64 13.51 -0.89 26.88
CA LEU A 64 14.29 0.31 26.55
C LEU A 64 15.05 0.84 27.78
N THR A 65 16.32 1.15 27.57
CA THR A 65 17.18 1.88 28.51
C THR A 65 16.66 3.31 28.69
N GLU A 66 16.92 3.97 29.83
CA GLU A 66 16.40 5.33 30.09
C GLU A 66 16.78 6.35 29.00
N ASP A 67 18.01 6.25 28.47
CA ASP A 67 18.50 7.10 27.38
C ASP A 67 17.75 6.85 26.05
N GLU A 68 17.45 5.59 25.74
CA GLU A 68 16.69 5.21 24.54
C GLU A 68 15.23 5.65 24.64
N ARG A 69 14.65 5.62 25.84
CA ARG A 69 13.30 6.14 26.09
C ARG A 69 13.26 7.65 25.88
N ALA A 70 14.27 8.39 26.36
CA ALA A 70 14.36 9.83 26.15
C ALA A 70 14.46 10.18 24.64
N LEU A 71 15.29 9.45 23.89
CA LEU A 71 15.41 9.59 22.44
C LEU A 71 14.11 9.25 21.68
N ALA A 72 13.41 8.19 22.09
CA ALA A 72 12.12 7.81 21.51
C ALA A 72 11.05 8.88 21.76
N ILE A 73 11.00 9.43 22.97
CA ILE A 73 10.09 10.53 23.35
C ILE A 73 10.39 11.80 22.54
N LEU A 74 11.66 12.15 22.35
CA LEU A 74 12.06 13.29 21.53
C LEU A 74 11.66 13.11 20.06
N HIS A 75 11.83 11.90 19.51
CA HIS A 75 11.35 11.58 18.15
C HIS A 75 9.83 11.65 18.02
N LEU A 76 9.07 11.15 19.00
CA LEU A 76 7.61 11.24 19.02
C LEU A 76 7.12 12.69 19.08
N ARG A 77 7.76 13.52 19.92
CA ARG A 77 7.50 14.97 19.97
C ARG A 77 7.79 15.64 18.64
N LYS A 78 8.88 15.28 17.96
CA LYS A 78 9.25 15.82 16.65
C LYS A 78 8.29 15.40 15.54
N ASN A 79 7.70 14.20 15.62
CA ASN A 79 6.73 13.69 14.65
C ASN A 79 5.29 14.19 14.87
N ASN A 80 5.06 15.15 15.79
CA ASN A 80 3.74 15.69 16.14
C ASN A 80 2.66 14.61 16.44
N THR A 81 3.08 13.38 16.70
CA THR A 81 2.21 12.29 17.12
C THR A 81 1.98 12.55 18.59
N GLY A 82 0.91 13.32 18.87
CA GLY A 82 0.61 13.78 20.22
C GLY A 82 0.63 12.62 21.20
N PHE A 83 1.22 12.85 22.38
CA PHE A 83 1.08 11.92 23.49
C PHE A 83 -0.40 11.60 23.66
N GLU A 84 -0.71 10.32 23.72
CA GLU A 84 -2.04 9.81 24.00
C GLU A 84 -2.52 10.38 25.33
N LYS A 85 -3.19 11.53 25.26
CA LYS A 85 -3.97 12.05 26.37
C LYS A 85 -5.30 11.37 26.27
N THR A 86 -5.57 10.43 27.17
CA THR A 86 -6.83 9.65 27.30
C THR A 86 -8.09 10.53 27.50
N ARG A 87 -7.99 11.87 27.45
CA ARG A 87 -9.10 12.81 27.50
C ARG A 87 -9.30 13.50 26.15
N LEU A 88 -10.23 12.98 25.37
CA LEU A 88 -10.75 13.63 24.16
C LEU A 88 -11.40 14.96 24.53
N LYS A 89 -10.94 16.07 23.93
CA LYS A 89 -11.55 17.39 24.10
C LYS A 89 -12.53 17.64 22.95
N PRO A 90 -13.86 17.73 23.19
CA PRO A 90 -14.84 17.93 22.13
C PRO A 90 -14.63 19.23 21.34
N ARG A 91 -14.03 20.25 21.97
CA ARG A 91 -13.62 21.48 21.31
C ARG A 91 -12.59 21.25 20.18
N GLN A 92 -11.62 20.36 20.38
CA GLN A 92 -10.61 20.04 19.35
C GLN A 92 -11.25 19.29 18.17
N ILE A 93 -12.30 18.51 18.42
CA ILE A 93 -13.05 17.83 17.36
C ILE A 93 -13.73 18.86 16.46
N TRP A 94 -14.45 19.83 17.04
CA TRP A 94 -15.10 20.89 16.27
C TRP A 94 -14.11 21.79 15.52
N GLU A 95 -13.00 22.18 16.16
CA GLU A 95 -11.93 22.94 15.51
C GLU A 95 -11.30 22.17 14.33
N THR A 96 -11.20 20.84 14.44
CA THR A 96 -10.66 20.00 13.37
C THR A 96 -11.66 19.84 12.22
N LEU A 97 -12.94 19.64 12.51
CA LEU A 97 -14.02 19.51 11.51
C LEU A 97 -14.29 20.82 10.75
N ALA A 98 -14.11 21.97 11.38
CA ALA A 98 -14.28 23.27 10.74
C ALA A 98 -13.13 23.65 9.79
N ARG A 99 -12.00 22.91 9.82
CA ARG A 99 -10.81 23.22 9.03
C ARG A 99 -10.94 22.67 7.61
N TYR A 100 -10.95 23.55 6.61
CA TYR A 100 -11.09 23.17 5.19
C TYR A 100 -10.06 22.12 4.73
N GLN A 101 -8.84 22.21 5.25
CA GLN A 101 -7.74 21.32 4.90
C GLN A 101 -8.05 19.85 5.24
N LEU A 102 -8.83 19.59 6.30
CA LEU A 102 -9.26 18.22 6.64
C LEU A 102 -10.10 17.63 5.51
N TRP A 103 -11.11 18.37 5.05
CA TRP A 103 -12.02 17.91 4.00
C TRP A 103 -11.30 17.70 2.67
N SER A 104 -10.35 18.59 2.31
CA SER A 104 -9.53 18.41 1.11
C SER A 104 -8.67 17.15 1.18
N LEU A 105 -8.03 16.86 2.33
CA LEU A 105 -7.24 15.63 2.52
C LEU A 105 -8.13 14.37 2.55
N CYS A 106 -9.31 14.44 3.17
CA CYS A 106 -10.29 13.36 3.15
C CYS A 106 -10.75 13.03 1.72
N LEU A 107 -11.09 14.05 0.92
CA LEU A 107 -11.49 13.87 -0.47
C LEU A 107 -10.35 13.23 -1.30
N LEU A 108 -9.13 13.75 -1.15
CA LEU A 108 -7.94 13.23 -1.82
C LEU A 108 -7.68 11.76 -1.45
N GLY A 109 -7.77 11.42 -0.15
CA GLY A 109 -7.61 10.06 0.36
C GLY A 109 -8.71 9.10 -0.14
N MET A 110 -9.96 9.55 -0.19
CA MET A 110 -11.07 8.77 -0.74
C MET A 110 -10.89 8.48 -2.24
N LEU A 111 -10.50 9.48 -3.02
CA LEU A 111 -10.25 9.31 -4.45
C LEU A 111 -9.07 8.37 -4.70
N CYS A 112 -7.98 8.52 -3.94
CA CYS A 112 -6.78 7.69 -4.08
C CYS A 112 -7.04 6.22 -3.69
N SER A 113 -7.78 5.99 -2.60
CA SER A 113 -8.13 4.63 -2.15
C SER A 113 -9.13 3.94 -3.09
N THR A 114 -10.09 4.69 -3.66
CA THR A 114 -11.00 4.17 -4.68
C THR A 114 -10.25 3.77 -5.95
N ALA A 115 -9.34 4.63 -6.44
CA ALA A 115 -8.52 4.33 -7.61
C ALA A 115 -7.63 3.09 -7.38
N THR A 116 -7.03 2.98 -6.20
CA THR A 116 -6.22 1.81 -5.80
C THR A 116 -7.04 0.53 -5.79
N SER A 117 -8.25 0.58 -5.23
CA SER A 117 -9.15 -0.59 -5.14
C SER A 117 -9.65 -1.03 -6.52
N ALA A 118 -9.99 -0.07 -7.38
CA ALA A 118 -10.36 -0.31 -8.76
C ALA A 118 -9.20 -0.96 -9.53
N ALA A 119 -7.99 -0.38 -9.47
CA ALA A 119 -6.82 -0.91 -10.16
C ALA A 119 -6.54 -2.37 -9.78
N ASN A 120 -6.52 -2.71 -8.49
CA ASN A 120 -6.26 -4.08 -8.04
C ASN A 120 -7.32 -5.08 -8.51
N THR A 121 -8.60 -4.70 -8.43
CA THR A 121 -9.72 -5.59 -8.79
C THR A 121 -9.81 -5.79 -10.31
N PHE A 122 -9.75 -4.68 -11.06
CA PHE A 122 -9.89 -4.72 -12.52
C PHE A 122 -8.67 -5.33 -13.20
N SER A 123 -7.44 -5.17 -12.67
CA SER A 123 -6.24 -5.77 -13.29
C SER A 123 -6.39 -7.28 -13.45
N SER A 124 -6.80 -7.98 -12.39
CA SER A 124 -7.03 -9.42 -12.43
C SER A 124 -8.18 -9.83 -13.36
N LEU A 125 -9.24 -9.02 -13.41
CA LEU A 125 -10.38 -9.25 -14.30
C LEU A 125 -10.02 -9.05 -15.77
N VAL A 126 -9.22 -8.02 -16.09
CA VAL A 126 -8.75 -7.72 -17.44
C VAL A 126 -7.85 -8.85 -17.92
N PHE A 127 -6.91 -9.35 -17.11
CA PHE A 127 -6.09 -10.51 -17.48
C PHE A 127 -6.94 -11.75 -17.77
N LYS A 128 -7.98 -12.01 -16.97
CA LYS A 128 -8.94 -13.09 -17.23
C LYS A 128 -9.72 -12.88 -18.53
N GLY A 129 -10.15 -11.64 -18.80
CA GLY A 129 -10.87 -11.26 -20.02
C GLY A 129 -10.03 -11.35 -21.30
N LEU A 130 -8.69 -11.32 -21.18
CA LEU A 130 -7.75 -11.54 -22.28
C LEU A 130 -7.53 -13.04 -22.61
N GLY A 131 -8.22 -13.95 -21.92
CA GLY A 131 -8.13 -15.40 -22.17
C GLY A 131 -7.00 -16.10 -21.40
N PHE A 132 -6.29 -15.41 -20.50
CA PHE A 132 -5.28 -16.04 -19.67
C PHE A 132 -5.94 -16.91 -18.58
N SER A 133 -5.42 -18.12 -18.40
CA SER A 133 -5.80 -18.99 -17.28
C SER A 133 -5.53 -18.28 -15.94
N VAL A 134 -6.30 -18.62 -14.89
CA VAL A 134 -6.14 -18.06 -13.54
C VAL A 134 -4.69 -18.14 -13.04
N PHE A 135 -3.99 -19.22 -13.36
CA PHE A 135 -2.59 -19.42 -13.02
C PHE A 135 -1.66 -18.41 -13.71
N HIS A 136 -1.84 -18.18 -15.00
CA HIS A 136 -1.06 -17.19 -15.74
C HIS A 136 -1.36 -15.76 -15.27
N THR A 137 -2.61 -15.45 -14.92
CA THR A 137 -2.99 -14.16 -14.34
C THR A 137 -2.26 -13.87 -13.03
N LEU A 138 -2.09 -14.87 -12.15
CA LEU A 138 -1.32 -14.72 -10.91
C LEU A 138 0.15 -14.37 -11.20
N LEU A 139 0.78 -15.04 -12.17
CA LEU A 139 2.16 -14.73 -12.56
C LEU A 139 2.30 -13.32 -13.15
N LEU A 140 1.31 -12.88 -13.95
CA LEU A 140 1.32 -11.54 -14.54
C LEU A 140 1.14 -10.40 -13.51
N ASN A 141 0.73 -10.72 -12.28
CA ASN A 141 0.71 -9.76 -11.17
C ASN A 141 2.08 -9.55 -10.51
N ILE A 142 3.05 -10.44 -10.70
CA ILE A 142 4.39 -10.32 -10.09
C ILE A 142 5.09 -9.03 -10.55
N PRO A 143 5.14 -8.68 -11.86
CA PRO A 143 5.74 -7.42 -12.30
C PRO A 143 5.00 -6.18 -11.77
N LEU A 144 3.68 -6.25 -11.54
CA LEU A 144 2.91 -5.15 -10.93
C LEU A 144 3.42 -4.86 -9.51
N GLY A 145 3.70 -5.91 -8.73
CA GLY A 145 4.27 -5.81 -7.39
C GLY A 145 5.67 -5.17 -7.42
N ALA A 146 6.55 -5.61 -8.33
CA ALA A 146 7.89 -5.06 -8.49
C ALA A 146 7.88 -3.56 -8.83
N ILE A 147 7.08 -3.16 -9.83
CA ILE A 147 6.94 -1.75 -10.23
C ILE A 147 6.42 -0.92 -9.05
N SER A 148 5.45 -1.44 -8.29
CA SER A 148 4.93 -0.77 -7.11
C SER A 148 6.03 -0.52 -6.07
N ILE A 149 6.87 -1.50 -5.76
CA ILE A 149 8.01 -1.34 -4.82
C ILE A 149 8.97 -0.27 -5.31
N PHE A 150 9.42 -0.34 -6.57
CA PHE A 150 10.37 0.63 -7.12
C PHE A 150 9.79 2.04 -7.11
N THR A 151 8.52 2.20 -7.46
CA THR A 151 7.87 3.52 -7.52
C THR A 151 7.64 4.09 -6.12
N ILE A 152 7.28 3.24 -5.15
CA ILE A 152 7.10 3.61 -3.74
C ILE A 152 8.44 4.04 -3.09
N VAL A 153 9.49 3.24 -3.27
CA VAL A 153 10.80 3.52 -2.69
C VAL A 153 11.42 4.73 -3.38
N GLY A 154 11.31 4.80 -4.71
CA GLY A 154 11.78 5.93 -5.52
C GLY A 154 11.11 7.24 -5.11
N SER A 155 9.79 7.27 -4.98
CA SER A 155 9.07 8.50 -4.57
C SER A 155 9.39 8.91 -3.13
N GLY A 156 9.60 7.93 -2.24
CA GLY A 156 10.07 8.18 -0.88
C GLY A 156 11.49 8.78 -0.83
N TRP A 157 12.39 8.32 -1.69
CA TRP A 157 13.75 8.85 -1.80
C TRP A 157 13.78 10.25 -2.41
N LEU A 158 13.02 10.49 -3.49
CA LEU A 158 12.89 11.81 -4.11
C LEU A 158 12.28 12.83 -3.14
N GLY A 159 11.25 12.44 -2.39
CA GLY A 159 10.62 13.31 -1.38
C GLY A 159 11.51 13.64 -0.18
N ARG A 160 12.61 12.88 0.03
CA ARG A 160 13.63 13.16 1.05
C ARG A 160 14.76 14.05 0.52
N THR A 161 15.11 13.90 -0.75
CA THR A 161 16.25 14.59 -1.37
C THR A 161 15.93 16.04 -1.72
N PHE A 162 14.68 16.33 -2.10
CA PHE A 162 14.28 17.67 -2.52
C PHE A 162 13.19 18.25 -1.60
N PRO A 163 13.36 19.48 -1.07
CA PRO A 163 12.31 20.17 -0.31
C PRO A 163 11.17 20.64 -1.23
N ASN A 164 9.93 20.62 -0.76
CA ASN A 164 8.71 21.11 -1.43
C ASN A 164 8.31 20.47 -2.78
N VAL A 165 9.02 19.48 -3.30
CA VAL A 165 8.66 18.83 -4.59
C VAL A 165 7.50 17.84 -4.50
N ARG A 166 6.91 17.62 -3.31
CA ARG A 166 5.92 16.56 -3.05
C ARG A 166 4.68 16.66 -3.97
N HIS A 167 4.20 17.88 -4.22
CA HIS A 167 3.08 18.12 -5.14
C HIS A 167 3.47 17.77 -6.59
N HIS A 168 4.70 18.08 -7.01
CA HIS A 168 5.19 17.73 -8.34
C HIS A 168 5.35 16.22 -8.49
N ILE A 169 5.88 15.53 -7.48
CA ILE A 169 5.99 14.05 -7.49
C ILE A 169 4.60 13.42 -7.60
N TYR A 170 3.62 13.93 -6.85
CA TYR A 170 2.24 13.49 -6.95
C TYR A 170 1.68 13.67 -8.37
N THR A 171 1.77 14.87 -8.94
CA THR A 171 1.23 15.16 -10.28
C THR A 171 1.92 14.34 -11.37
N ILE A 172 3.26 14.20 -11.31
CA ILE A 172 4.04 13.43 -12.27
C ILE A 172 3.70 11.94 -12.19
N ALA A 173 3.46 11.40 -10.98
CA ALA A 173 3.06 10.01 -10.80
C ALA A 173 1.67 9.70 -11.35
N TYR A 174 0.77 10.70 -11.49
CA TYR A 174 -0.55 10.51 -12.11
C TYR A 174 -0.52 10.49 -13.64
N LEU A 175 0.47 11.11 -14.29
CA LEU A 175 0.59 11.08 -15.75
C LEU A 175 0.66 9.65 -16.34
N PRO A 176 1.53 8.74 -15.85
CA PRO A 176 1.56 7.36 -16.35
C PRO A 176 0.27 6.59 -16.00
N VAL A 177 -0.39 6.92 -14.89
CA VAL A 177 -1.67 6.28 -14.52
C VAL A 177 -2.76 6.68 -15.51
N ILE A 178 -2.84 7.96 -15.88
CA ILE A 178 -3.81 8.46 -16.87
C ILE A 178 -3.53 7.83 -18.24
N THR A 179 -2.28 7.77 -18.68
CA THR A 179 -1.95 7.12 -19.96
C THR A 179 -2.25 5.62 -19.94
N GLY A 180 -2.01 4.93 -18.81
CA GLY A 180 -2.41 3.53 -18.62
C GLY A 180 -3.92 3.31 -18.73
N CYS A 181 -4.72 4.18 -18.11
CA CYS A 181 -6.19 4.15 -18.22
C CYS A 181 -6.67 4.41 -19.66
N VAL A 182 -6.10 5.39 -20.37
CA VAL A 182 -6.46 5.68 -21.76
C VAL A 182 -6.11 4.52 -22.68
N LEU A 183 -4.93 3.90 -22.50
CA LEU A 183 -4.52 2.71 -23.25
C LEU A 183 -5.51 1.55 -23.04
N LEU A 184 -5.97 1.33 -21.79
CA LEU A 184 -6.95 0.30 -21.50
C LEU A 184 -8.33 0.57 -22.12
N TRP A 185 -8.72 1.84 -22.21
CA TRP A 185 -10.00 2.25 -22.78
C TRP A 185 -10.03 2.19 -24.31
N GLN A 186 -8.96 2.66 -24.98
CA GLN A 186 -8.91 2.80 -26.43
C GLN A 186 -8.43 1.55 -27.17
N LEU A 187 -7.62 0.67 -26.56
CA LEU A 187 -7.08 -0.47 -27.30
C LEU A 187 -8.11 -1.60 -27.46
N PRO A 188 -8.31 -2.12 -28.69
CA PRO A 188 -9.12 -3.30 -28.93
C PRO A 188 -8.50 -4.56 -28.30
N ALA A 189 -9.33 -5.56 -27.98
CA ALA A 189 -8.92 -6.80 -27.31
C ALA A 189 -7.86 -7.64 -28.06
N SER A 190 -7.66 -7.36 -29.35
CA SER A 190 -6.65 -7.99 -30.21
C SER A 190 -5.21 -7.58 -29.85
N GLN A 191 -4.99 -6.38 -29.30
CA GLN A 191 -3.66 -5.92 -28.88
C GLN A 191 -3.40 -6.23 -27.41
N THR A 192 -3.16 -7.50 -27.10
CA THR A 192 -2.91 -8.00 -25.73
C THR A 192 -1.70 -7.31 -25.07
N ALA A 193 -0.62 -7.08 -25.83
CA ALA A 193 0.60 -6.46 -25.30
C ALA A 193 0.39 -5.02 -24.83
N GLY A 194 -0.34 -4.20 -25.59
CA GLY A 194 -0.60 -2.80 -25.23
C GLY A 194 -1.49 -2.66 -23.99
N ARG A 195 -2.45 -3.58 -23.81
CA ARG A 195 -3.27 -3.63 -22.57
C ARG A 195 -2.45 -4.04 -21.35
N ILE A 196 -1.55 -5.02 -21.49
CA ILE A 196 -0.66 -5.43 -20.41
C ILE A 196 0.25 -4.27 -19.97
N VAL A 197 0.83 -3.53 -20.92
CA VAL A 197 1.63 -2.32 -20.63
C VAL A 197 0.77 -1.24 -19.94
N GLY A 198 -0.48 -1.05 -20.37
CA GLY A 198 -1.41 -0.14 -19.71
C GLY A 198 -1.65 -0.51 -18.24
N ILE A 199 -1.80 -1.80 -17.92
CA ILE A 199 -1.96 -2.28 -16.53
C ILE A 199 -0.68 -2.04 -15.72
N TYR A 200 0.50 -2.27 -16.30
CA TYR A 200 1.78 -1.97 -15.64
C TYR A 200 1.97 -0.49 -15.34
N LEU A 201 1.51 0.39 -16.24
CA LEU A 201 1.54 1.84 -16.04
C LEU A 201 0.57 2.30 -14.94
N VAL A 202 -0.58 1.64 -14.79
CA VAL A 202 -1.52 1.93 -13.71
C VAL A 202 -0.87 1.66 -12.33
N SER A 203 0.02 0.66 -12.19
CA SER A 203 0.72 0.37 -10.92
C SER A 203 1.58 1.49 -10.36
N PHE A 204 1.86 2.56 -11.12
CA PHE A 204 2.51 3.77 -10.61
C PHE A 204 1.68 4.49 -9.53
N PHE A 205 0.38 4.15 -9.37
CA PHE A 205 -0.49 4.71 -8.32
C PHE A 205 0.09 4.58 -6.90
N GLY A 206 0.91 3.55 -6.63
CA GLY A 206 1.48 3.31 -5.31
C GLY A 206 2.34 4.47 -4.79
N SER A 207 2.99 5.21 -5.70
CA SER A 207 3.73 6.43 -5.37
C SER A 207 2.80 7.56 -4.93
N SER A 208 1.70 7.77 -5.65
CA SER A 208 0.73 8.81 -5.35
C SER A 208 0.12 8.63 -3.96
N HIS A 209 -0.25 7.40 -3.61
CA HIS A 209 -0.88 7.09 -2.32
C HIS A 209 0.03 7.44 -1.12
N ILE A 210 1.33 7.20 -1.24
CA ILE A 210 2.29 7.55 -0.17
C ILE A 210 2.40 9.04 0.01
N GLN A 211 2.43 9.81 -1.08
CA GLN A 211 2.50 11.27 -0.98
C GLN A 211 1.26 11.83 -0.27
N VAL A 212 0.06 11.26 -0.53
CA VAL A 212 -1.18 11.62 0.20
C VAL A 212 -1.06 11.36 1.71
N ILE A 213 -0.58 10.18 2.10
CA ILE A 213 -0.38 9.85 3.53
C ILE A 213 0.60 10.83 4.16
N VAL A 214 1.70 11.14 3.47
CA VAL A 214 2.74 12.05 3.96
C VAL A 214 2.29 13.52 3.99
N PHE A 215 1.24 13.91 3.27
CA PHE A 215 0.61 15.23 3.42
C PHE A 215 -0.23 15.34 4.70
N GLY A 216 -0.71 14.22 5.23
CA GLY A 216 -1.51 14.18 6.47
C GLY A 216 -0.69 14.14 7.76
N THR A 217 0.61 13.84 7.68
CA THR A 217 1.56 13.77 8.80
C THR A 217 2.46 15.00 8.87
#